data_AF-A0A919UAR0-F1
#
_entry.id   AF-A0A919UAR0-F1
#
_cell.length_a   1.000
_cell.length_b   1.000
_cell.length_c   1.000
_cell.angle_alpha   90.00
_cell.angle_beta   90.00
_cell.angle_gamma   90.00
#
_symmetry.space_group_name_H-M   'P 1'
#
loop_
_entity.id
_entity.type
_entity.pdbx_description
1 polymer ?
#
loop_
_entity_poly.entity_id
_entity_poly.type
_entity_poly.pdbx_seq_one_letter_code
_entity_poly.pdbx_strand_id
1 'polypeptide(L)'
;MPSMRDQPTAQQLLTLARAGDLEPILHLCDLDGHGDLLAYKWLTVAADFGHDDADDLIDDVLQVTSLRYDDDSSLTGEVHFELGVAYLTGGDGLPVDPELARRHLTAAADARYPAGIQGGDELVEAARAALTGGDRPLFDAIYPPAT
;
A
#
# COMPACT_ATOMS: atom_id res chain seq x y z
N MET A 1 -20.67 -20.82 17.37
CA MET A 1 -20.62 -19.82 16.29
C MET A 1 -19.39 -18.97 16.56
N PRO A 2 -18.29 -19.13 15.80
CA PRO A 2 -17.14 -18.25 15.93
C PRO A 2 -17.58 -16.83 15.55
N SER A 3 -17.27 -15.84 16.39
CA SER A 3 -17.62 -14.44 16.13
C SER A 3 -16.89 -13.95 14.88
N MET A 4 -17.63 -13.38 13.92
CA MET A 4 -17.08 -12.43 12.96
C MET A 4 -16.41 -11.32 13.77
N ARG A 5 -15.08 -11.33 13.86
CA ARG A 5 -14.34 -10.14 14.28
C ARG A 5 -14.62 -9.11 13.19
N ASP A 6 -15.21 -7.98 13.56
CA ASP A 6 -15.36 -6.85 12.63
C ASP A 6 -13.96 -6.47 12.16
N GLN A 7 -13.68 -6.68 10.87
CA GLN A 7 -12.40 -6.27 10.30
C GLN A 7 -12.23 -4.76 10.48
N PRO A 8 -11.02 -4.28 10.78
CA PRO A 8 -10.77 -2.87 10.94
C PRO A 8 -11.06 -2.13 9.63
N THR A 9 -11.75 -1.00 9.72
CA THR A 9 -12.00 -0.14 8.55
C THR A 9 -10.73 0.63 8.17
N ALA A 10 -10.58 0.96 6.88
CA ALA A 10 -9.49 1.83 6.41
C ALA A 10 -9.43 3.16 7.17
N GLN A 11 -10.59 3.75 7.50
CA GLN A 11 -10.64 5.00 8.27
C GLN A 11 -10.10 4.86 9.70
N GLN A 12 -10.35 3.72 10.36
CA GLN A 12 -9.80 3.44 11.68
C GLN A 12 -8.28 3.29 11.60
N LEU A 13 -7.78 2.51 10.64
CA LEU A 13 -6.35 2.27 10.48
C LEU A 13 -5.60 3.54 10.07
N LEU A 14 -6.18 4.35 9.18
CA LEU A 14 -5.65 5.66 8.84
C LEU A 14 -5.55 6.59 10.06
N THR A 15 -6.57 6.57 10.93
CA THR A 15 -6.56 7.39 12.15
C THR A 15 -5.41 7.00 13.06
N LEU A 16 -5.19 5.69 13.24
CA LEU A 16 -4.08 5.16 14.03
C LEU A 16 -2.72 5.46 13.39
N ALA A 17 -2.60 5.26 12.07
CA ALA A 17 -1.36 5.53 11.33
C ALA A 17 -0.97 7.00 11.39
N ARG A 18 -1.94 7.91 11.27
CA ARG A 18 -1.70 9.36 11.45
C ARG A 18 -1.27 9.70 12.88
N ALA A 19 -1.83 9.02 13.88
CA ALA A 19 -1.51 9.24 15.28
C ALA A 19 -0.16 8.62 15.70
N GLY A 20 0.39 7.70 14.92
CA GLY A 20 1.57 6.91 15.31
C GLY A 20 1.22 5.80 16.29
N ASP A 21 -0.05 5.40 16.37
CA ASP A 21 -0.52 4.33 17.26
C ASP A 21 -0.28 2.96 16.60
N LEU A 22 0.98 2.50 16.61
CA LEU A 22 1.44 1.33 15.85
C LEU A 22 0.99 -0.02 16.45
N GLU A 23 1.02 -0.17 17.79
CA GLU A 23 0.57 -1.41 18.44
C GLU A 23 -0.92 -1.72 18.17
N PRO A 24 -1.85 -0.73 18.23
CA PRO A 24 -3.23 -0.95 17.82
C PRO A 24 -3.39 -1.39 16.35
N ILE A 25 -2.56 -0.90 15.43
CA ILE A 25 -2.58 -1.36 14.03
C ILE A 25 -2.28 -2.86 13.97
N LEU A 26 -1.18 -3.29 14.60
CA LEU A 26 -0.79 -4.71 14.64
C LEU A 26 -1.87 -5.59 15.27
N HIS A 27 -2.50 -5.11 16.34
CA HIS A 27 -3.57 -5.86 17.02
C HIS A 27 -4.82 -6.00 16.16
N LEU A 28 -5.20 -4.94 15.44
CA LEU A 28 -6.40 -4.92 14.60
C LEU A 28 -6.23 -5.72 13.31
N CYS A 29 -5.03 -5.73 12.75
CA CYS A 29 -4.77 -6.46 11.53
C CYS A 29 -4.78 -7.98 11.73
N ASP A 30 -4.55 -8.47 12.97
CA ASP A 30 -4.52 -9.91 13.32
C ASP A 30 -3.61 -10.69 12.36
N LEU A 31 -2.30 -10.76 12.64
CA LEU A 31 -1.24 -11.27 11.75
C LEU A 31 -1.40 -12.75 11.35
N ASP A 32 -2.41 -13.05 10.52
CA ASP A 32 -2.83 -14.35 10.02
C ASP A 32 -2.74 -14.40 8.48
N GLY A 33 -1.60 -13.97 7.91
CA GLY A 33 -1.39 -13.99 6.46
C GLY A 33 -2.07 -12.84 5.74
N HIS A 34 -3.42 -12.74 5.83
CA HIS A 34 -4.14 -11.59 5.28
C HIS A 34 -3.95 -10.32 6.12
N GLY A 35 -3.85 -10.49 7.45
CA GLY A 35 -3.47 -9.42 8.35
C GLY A 35 -2.06 -8.85 8.11
N ASP A 36 -1.14 -9.65 7.57
CA ASP A 36 0.26 -9.25 7.38
C ASP A 36 0.38 -8.12 6.36
N LEU A 37 -0.32 -8.24 5.22
CA LEU A 37 -0.35 -7.21 4.18
C LEU A 37 -1.04 -5.94 4.66
N LEU A 38 -2.14 -6.09 5.42
CA LEU A 38 -2.85 -4.96 5.96
C LEU A 38 -1.99 -4.21 7.00
N ALA A 39 -1.29 -4.93 7.87
CA ALA A 39 -0.34 -4.36 8.82
C ALA A 39 0.80 -3.63 8.08
N TYR A 40 1.41 -4.28 7.09
CA TYR A 40 2.47 -3.68 6.27
C TYR A 40 2.01 -2.38 5.59
N LYS A 41 0.82 -2.38 4.97
CA LYS A 41 0.24 -1.17 4.34
C LYS A 41 0.10 -0.03 5.33
N TRP A 42 -0.51 -0.26 6.49
CA TRP A 42 -0.82 0.82 7.42
C TRP A 42 0.38 1.27 8.27
N LEU A 43 1.35 0.40 8.52
CA LEU A 43 2.66 0.82 9.05
C LEU A 43 3.41 1.67 8.03
N THR A 44 3.38 1.30 6.74
CA THR A 44 3.96 2.12 5.66
C THR A 44 3.33 3.53 5.63
N VAL A 45 2.00 3.61 5.76
CA VAL A 45 1.31 4.90 5.89
C VAL A 45 1.74 5.67 7.14
N ALA A 46 1.97 5.01 8.27
CA ALA A 46 2.46 5.66 9.48
C ALA A 46 3.88 6.24 9.28
N ALA A 47 4.76 5.50 8.60
CA ALA A 47 6.08 5.98 8.19
C ALA A 47 5.97 7.20 7.24
N ASP A 48 5.03 7.20 6.31
CA ASP A 48 4.75 8.35 5.43
C ASP A 48 4.34 9.60 6.24
N PHE A 49 3.66 9.42 7.38
CA PHE A 49 3.31 10.50 8.29
C PHE A 49 4.44 10.90 9.25
N GLY A 50 5.63 10.31 9.11
CA GLY A 50 6.84 10.67 9.85
C GLY A 50 7.01 9.93 11.19
N HIS A 51 6.34 8.78 11.36
CA HIS A 51 6.52 7.93 12.53
C HIS A 51 7.62 6.90 12.26
N ASP A 52 8.88 7.29 12.48
CA ASP A 52 10.07 6.48 12.16
C ASP A 52 10.07 5.10 12.84
N ASP A 53 9.44 4.96 14.01
CA ASP A 53 9.27 3.68 14.71
C ASP A 53 8.47 2.65 13.88
N ALA A 54 7.73 3.10 12.86
CA ALA A 54 7.04 2.22 11.93
C ALA A 54 8.00 1.46 11.01
N ASP A 55 9.18 2.02 10.69
CA ASP A 55 10.17 1.35 9.85
C ASP A 55 10.70 0.07 10.52
N ASP A 56 10.98 0.13 11.83
CA ASP A 56 11.40 -1.05 12.61
C ASP A 56 10.31 -2.14 12.62
N LEU A 57 9.04 -1.74 12.76
CA LEU A 57 7.93 -2.69 12.75
C LEU A 57 7.63 -3.25 11.36
N ILE A 58 7.87 -2.47 10.30
CA ILE A 58 7.80 -2.95 8.92
C ILE A 58 8.86 -4.05 8.71
N ASP A 59 10.09 -3.81 9.15
CA ASP A 59 11.16 -4.80 9.08
C ASP A 59 10.81 -6.08 9.85
N ASP A 60 10.22 -5.96 11.04
CA ASP A 60 9.71 -7.11 11.80
C ASP A 60 8.64 -7.87 11.01
N VAL A 61 7.62 -7.18 10.49
CA VAL A 61 6.54 -7.79 9.69
C VAL A 61 7.11 -8.54 8.48
N LEU A 62 8.06 -7.93 7.76
CA LEU A 62 8.71 -8.57 6.61
C LEU A 62 9.53 -9.80 7.01
N GLN A 63 10.06 -9.86 8.23
CA GLN A 63 10.94 -10.96 8.66
C GLN A 63 10.20 -12.13 9.32
N VAL A 64 9.10 -11.87 10.03
CA VAL A 64 8.44 -12.86 10.91
C VAL A 64 7.11 -13.39 10.38
N THR A 65 6.56 -12.77 9.35
CA THR A 65 5.23 -13.11 8.83
C THR A 65 5.31 -13.86 7.49
N SER A 66 4.15 -14.10 6.85
CA SER A 66 4.10 -14.69 5.52
C SER A 66 4.82 -13.86 4.45
N LEU A 67 4.97 -12.55 4.67
CA LEU A 67 5.68 -11.63 3.77
C LEU A 67 7.18 -11.91 3.65
N ARG A 68 7.75 -12.66 4.59
CA ARG A 68 9.13 -13.15 4.48
C ARG A 68 9.37 -13.98 3.21
N TYR A 69 8.31 -14.61 2.70
CA TYR A 69 8.36 -15.46 1.52
C TYR A 69 7.92 -14.73 0.23
N ASP A 70 7.76 -13.40 0.28
CA ASP A 70 7.51 -12.53 -0.88
C ASP A 70 8.81 -12.32 -1.70
N ASP A 71 9.39 -13.43 -2.18
CA ASP A 71 10.72 -13.47 -2.80
C ASP A 71 10.83 -12.64 -4.10
N ASP A 72 9.71 -12.41 -4.78
CA ASP A 72 9.63 -11.56 -5.97
C ASP A 72 9.10 -10.15 -5.69
N SER A 73 8.85 -9.85 -4.41
CA SER A 73 8.28 -8.58 -3.93
C SER A 73 6.91 -8.26 -4.55
N SER A 74 6.17 -9.26 -5.03
CA SER A 74 4.89 -9.04 -5.69
C SER A 74 3.81 -8.52 -4.73
N LEU A 75 3.76 -9.03 -3.51
CA LEU A 75 2.76 -8.64 -2.51
C LEU A 75 3.04 -7.24 -1.95
N THR A 76 4.30 -6.96 -1.62
CA THR A 76 4.73 -5.63 -1.20
C THR A 76 4.62 -4.61 -2.35
N GLY A 77 4.93 -5.02 -3.58
CA GLY A 77 4.73 -4.24 -4.79
C GLY A 77 3.25 -3.88 -5.04
N GLU A 78 2.33 -4.79 -4.76
CA GLU A 78 0.88 -4.53 -4.79
C GLU A 78 0.47 -3.43 -3.81
N VAL A 79 0.94 -3.52 -2.55
CA VAL A 79 0.67 -2.50 -1.53
C VAL A 79 1.21 -1.14 -1.96
N HIS A 80 2.42 -1.08 -2.49
CA HIS A 80 2.99 0.15 -3.01
C HIS A 80 2.21 0.70 -4.21
N PHE A 81 1.71 -0.16 -5.09
CA PHE A 81 0.87 0.31 -6.21
C PHE A 81 -0.43 0.92 -5.71
N GLU A 82 -1.10 0.24 -4.76
CA GLU A 82 -2.35 0.70 -4.15
C GLU A 82 -2.16 2.05 -3.44
N LEU A 83 -1.14 2.17 -2.58
CA LEU A 83 -0.81 3.43 -1.90
C LEU A 83 -0.47 4.54 -2.88
N GLY A 84 0.29 4.22 -3.93
CA GLY A 84 0.62 5.14 -5.00
C GLY A 84 -0.63 5.76 -5.65
N VAL A 85 -1.61 4.92 -6.02
CA VAL A 85 -2.88 5.37 -6.58
C VAL A 85 -3.73 6.12 -5.54
N ALA A 86 -3.73 5.66 -4.29
CA ALA A 86 -4.48 6.31 -3.22
C ALA A 86 -3.97 7.73 -2.92
N TYR A 87 -2.66 7.95 -2.90
CA TYR A 87 -2.06 9.28 -2.75
C TYR A 87 -2.27 10.20 -3.97
N LEU A 88 -2.54 9.67 -5.18
CA LEU A 88 -2.96 10.51 -6.30
C LEU A 88 -4.44 10.89 -6.22
N THR A 89 -5.29 10.00 -5.71
CA THR A 89 -6.75 10.14 -5.81
C THR A 89 -7.43 10.59 -4.51
N GLY A 90 -6.71 10.58 -3.39
CA GLY A 90 -7.28 10.68 -2.05
C GLY A 90 -8.03 9.41 -1.62
N GLY A 91 -7.67 8.26 -2.21
CA GLY A 91 -8.21 6.94 -1.85
C GLY A 91 -7.96 6.60 -0.38
N ASP A 92 -8.81 5.75 0.21
CA ASP A 92 -8.76 5.38 1.63
C ASP A 92 -8.78 6.54 2.64
N GLY A 93 -9.12 7.76 2.20
CA GLY A 93 -9.09 8.97 3.02
C GLY A 93 -7.69 9.58 3.19
N LEU A 94 -6.69 9.09 2.46
CA LEU A 94 -5.34 9.64 2.40
C LEU A 94 -5.36 11.05 1.79
N PRO A 95 -4.42 11.94 2.20
CA PRO A 95 -4.26 13.22 1.53
C PRO A 95 -3.77 13.00 0.09
N VAL A 96 -4.13 13.89 -0.83
CA VAL A 96 -3.51 13.90 -2.16
C VAL A 96 -2.07 14.41 -2.01
N ASP A 97 -1.10 13.55 -2.31
CA ASP A 97 0.33 13.84 -2.23
C ASP A 97 1.07 13.21 -3.43
N PRO A 98 1.35 13.99 -4.48
CA PRO A 98 2.04 13.50 -5.67
C PRO A 98 3.45 12.97 -5.40
N GLU A 99 4.14 13.47 -4.37
CA GLU A 99 5.51 13.04 -4.09
C GLU A 99 5.54 11.67 -3.41
N LEU A 100 4.64 11.46 -2.42
CA LEU A 100 4.43 10.13 -1.85
C LEU A 100 3.92 9.17 -2.93
N ALA A 101 2.92 9.57 -3.73
CA ALA A 101 2.45 8.75 -4.83
C ALA A 101 3.57 8.29 -5.76
N ARG A 102 4.44 9.21 -6.18
CA ARG A 102 5.61 8.91 -7.03
C ARG A 102 6.54 7.90 -6.37
N ARG A 103 6.81 8.05 -5.07
CA ARG A 103 7.65 7.14 -4.29
C ARG A 103 7.08 5.73 -4.28
N HIS A 104 5.79 5.58 -3.95
CA HIS A 104 5.15 4.27 -3.89
C HIS A 104 5.00 3.63 -5.28
N LEU A 105 4.58 4.38 -6.30
CA LEU A 105 4.48 3.85 -7.67
C LEU A 105 5.85 3.41 -8.22
N THR A 106 6.92 4.12 -7.86
CA THR A 106 8.29 3.72 -8.24
C THR A 106 8.68 2.41 -7.53
N ALA A 107 8.42 2.29 -6.23
CA ALA A 107 8.67 1.05 -5.48
C ALA A 107 7.88 -0.15 -6.05
N ALA A 108 6.63 0.06 -6.44
CA ALA A 108 5.83 -0.96 -7.13
C ALA A 108 6.43 -1.36 -8.48
N ALA A 109 6.87 -0.38 -9.29
CA ALA A 109 7.51 -0.64 -10.57
C ALA A 109 8.86 -1.38 -10.42
N ASP A 110 9.65 -1.07 -9.40
CA ASP A 110 10.90 -1.76 -9.07
C ASP A 110 10.64 -3.22 -8.66
N ALA A 111 9.53 -3.48 -7.97
CA ALA A 111 9.01 -4.82 -7.71
C ALA A 111 8.38 -5.49 -8.96
N ARG A 112 8.43 -4.84 -10.12
CA ARG A 112 7.78 -5.24 -11.37
C ARG A 112 6.26 -5.39 -11.24
N TYR A 113 5.62 -4.76 -10.26
CA TYR A 113 4.17 -4.75 -10.12
C TYR A 113 3.55 -3.51 -10.81
N PRO A 114 2.36 -3.61 -11.42
CA PRO A 114 1.61 -4.83 -11.73
C PRO A 114 2.09 -5.53 -13.01
N ALA A 115 3.02 -4.96 -13.78
CA ALA A 115 3.41 -5.45 -15.11
C ALA A 115 3.93 -6.91 -15.15
N GLY A 116 4.45 -7.41 -14.03
CA GLY A 116 5.01 -8.75 -13.86
C GLY A 116 3.98 -9.82 -13.50
N ILE A 117 2.73 -9.45 -13.22
CA ILE A 117 1.67 -10.40 -12.86
C ILE A 117 0.69 -10.61 -14.02
N GLN A 118 0.01 -11.75 -14.01
CA GLN A 118 -1.06 -12.02 -14.97
C GLN A 118 -2.20 -11.01 -14.80
N GLY A 119 -2.58 -10.31 -15.88
CA GLY A 119 -3.60 -9.25 -15.83
C GLY A 119 -3.07 -7.89 -15.41
N GLY A 120 -1.75 -7.73 -15.27
CA GLY A 120 -1.13 -6.47 -14.85
C GLY A 120 -1.49 -5.27 -15.71
N ASP A 121 -1.54 -5.45 -17.04
CA ASP A 121 -1.93 -4.39 -17.97
C ASP A 121 -3.35 -3.87 -17.71
N GLU A 122 -4.28 -4.76 -17.34
CA GLU A 122 -5.66 -4.38 -17.01
C GLU A 122 -5.72 -3.52 -15.73
N LEU A 123 -4.87 -3.82 -14.74
CA LEU A 123 -4.73 -3.02 -13.53
C LEU A 123 -4.14 -1.64 -13.83
N VAL A 124 -3.12 -1.55 -14.69
CA VAL A 124 -2.54 -0.28 -15.13
C VAL A 124 -3.60 0.56 -15.83
N GLU A 125 -4.34 -0.01 -16.78
CA GLU A 125 -5.38 0.74 -17.50
C GLU A 125 -6.54 1.15 -16.59
N ALA A 126 -6.95 0.29 -15.65
CA ALA A 126 -7.98 0.62 -14.68
C ALA A 126 -7.57 1.79 -13.77
N ALA A 127 -6.35 1.74 -13.23
CA ALA A 127 -5.79 2.84 -12.44
C ALA A 127 -5.69 4.12 -13.29
N ARG A 128 -5.15 4.02 -14.50
CA ARG A 128 -5.03 5.16 -15.43
C ARG A 128 -6.39 5.78 -15.78
N ALA A 129 -7.44 4.97 -15.93
CA ALA A 129 -8.79 5.43 -16.21
C ALA A 129 -9.44 6.15 -15.01
N ALA A 130 -9.08 5.76 -13.78
CA ALA A 130 -9.55 6.40 -12.56
C ALA A 130 -8.85 7.75 -12.29
N LEU A 131 -7.63 7.94 -12.79
CA LEU A 131 -6.90 9.19 -12.66
C LEU A 131 -7.51 10.30 -13.52
N THR A 132 -7.66 11.49 -12.94
CA THR A 132 -8.20 12.67 -13.62
C THR A 132 -7.18 13.81 -13.66
N GLY A 133 -7.21 14.64 -14.71
CA GLY A 133 -6.44 15.89 -14.75
C GLY A 133 -4.91 15.74 -14.64
N GLY A 134 -4.33 16.42 -13.65
CA GLY A 134 -2.88 16.66 -13.51
C GLY A 134 -2.07 15.50 -12.94
N ASP A 135 -2.72 14.46 -12.44
CA ASP A 135 -2.06 13.30 -11.79
C ASP A 135 -1.67 12.22 -12.81
N ARG A 136 -2.31 12.24 -13.97
CA ARG A 136 -2.10 11.27 -15.05
C ARG A 136 -0.68 11.31 -15.65
N PRO A 137 -0.07 12.47 -15.92
CA PRO A 137 1.32 12.53 -16.37
C PRO A 137 2.32 11.90 -15.40
N LEU A 138 2.07 11.97 -14.08
CA LEU A 138 2.94 11.36 -13.07
C LEU A 138 2.86 9.83 -13.16
N PHE A 139 1.64 9.29 -13.20
CA PHE A 139 1.42 7.86 -13.36
C PHE A 139 1.99 7.34 -14.69
N ASP A 140 1.75 8.03 -15.80
CA ASP A 140 2.23 7.64 -17.13
C ASP A 140 3.76 7.71 -17.26
N ALA A 141 4.45 8.50 -16.44
CA ALA A 141 5.91 8.53 -16.40
C ALA A 141 6.52 7.24 -15.81
N ILE A 142 5.77 6.53 -14.98
CA ILE A 142 6.18 5.29 -14.33
C ILE A 142 5.61 4.07 -15.10
N TYR A 143 4.34 4.16 -15.48
CA TYR A 143 3.62 3.14 -16.24
C TYR A 143 3.19 3.70 -17.61
N PRO A 144 4.09 3.69 -18.61
CA PRO A 144 3.78 4.23 -19.92
C PRO A 144 2.66 3.45 -20.62
N PRO A 145 1.86 4.08 -21.48
CA PRO A 145 0.84 3.39 -22.26
C PRO A 145 1.48 2.37 -23.22
N ALA A 146 0.83 1.22 -23.37
CA ALA A 146 1.21 0.25 -24.39
C ALA A 146 1.16 0.92 -25.78
N THR A 147 2.25 0.77 -26.55
CA THR A 147 2.43 1.39 -27.87
C THR A 147 1.81 0.57 -28.98
#